data_AF-A0A7J6JF70-F1
#
_entry.id   AF-A0A7J6JF70-F1
#
_cell.length_a   1.000
_cell.length_b   1.000
_cell.length_c   1.000
_cell.angle_alpha   90.00
_cell.angle_beta   90.00
_cell.angle_gamma   90.00
#
_symmetry.space_group_name_H-M   'P 1'
#
loop_
_entity.id
_entity.type
_entity.pdbx_description
1 polymer ?
#
loop_
_entity_poly.entity_id
_entity_poly.type
_entity_poly.pdbx_seq_one_letter_code
_entity_poly.pdbx_strand_id
1 'polypeptide(L)'
;MPSSTVQGAILVNAGDVTTTWTAPPSCATKPVTVQLGNGVDVGRGGWQENCTLEDPGPYDECVPDVGIALLNLLLNATNISTRSLVFYHSPGLVCPSAWTPAGTAIRYDATSYDLSGVFADPTLTITKTASSTETQTLSQITPYMNPVPNMVMSALEPGETGIWCCPCGYTAQPFGPGCYSESPRSLYTANTACSVILRPTAATKVNVTYTYHGRTITAEDFSWTAWTETTYPTTSYWYTKRRMRWRQELRNARL
;
A
#
# COMPACT_ATOMS: atom_id res chain seq x y z
N MET A 1 -17.10 -7.97 7.58
CA MET A 1 -16.69 -6.66 8.11
C MET A 1 -17.37 -5.50 7.37
N PRO A 2 -18.13 -4.62 8.06
CA PRO A 2 -18.64 -3.35 7.52
C PRO A 2 -17.61 -2.21 7.63
N SER A 3 -17.80 -1.12 6.88
CA SER A 3 -16.94 0.07 6.97
C SER A 3 -16.81 0.57 8.42
N SER A 4 -15.60 0.93 8.84
CA SER A 4 -15.30 1.23 10.24
C SER A 4 -14.17 2.26 10.39
N THR A 5 -13.99 2.78 11.60
CA THR A 5 -12.85 3.63 11.95
C THR A 5 -12.05 2.97 13.06
N VAL A 6 -10.80 2.60 12.79
CA VAL A 6 -9.94 1.90 13.74
C VAL A 6 -8.52 2.47 13.72
N GLN A 7 -7.93 2.66 14.90
CA GLN A 7 -6.51 3.03 15.06
C GLN A 7 -6.03 4.17 14.13
N GLY A 8 -6.87 5.20 13.94
CA GLY A 8 -6.56 6.34 13.09
C GLY A 8 -6.69 6.08 11.58
N ALA A 9 -7.45 5.07 11.17
CA ALA A 9 -7.76 4.79 9.79
C ALA A 9 -9.28 4.69 9.58
N ILE A 10 -9.74 5.01 8.38
CA ILE A 10 -11.11 4.74 7.93
C ILE A 10 -11.02 3.58 6.93
N LEU A 11 -11.64 2.47 7.29
CA LEU A 11 -11.74 1.29 6.44
C LEU A 11 -13.08 1.34 5.71
N VAL A 12 -13.05 1.27 4.40
CA VAL A 12 -14.21 1.38 3.52
C VAL A 12 -14.43 0.06 2.82
N ASN A 13 -15.57 -0.58 3.11
CA ASN A 13 -16.01 -1.77 2.38
C ASN A 13 -16.48 -1.36 0.98
N ALA A 14 -15.79 -1.85 -0.05
CA ALA A 14 -16.08 -1.64 -1.47
C ALA A 14 -17.11 -2.65 -2.03
N GLY A 15 -17.69 -3.49 -1.17
CA GLY A 15 -18.70 -4.48 -1.53
C GLY A 15 -18.15 -5.88 -1.66
N ASP A 16 -19.04 -6.78 -2.05
CA ASP A 16 -18.84 -8.23 -1.98
C ASP A 16 -18.01 -8.76 -3.16
N VAL A 17 -17.07 -9.65 -2.88
CA VAL A 17 -16.35 -10.46 -3.88
C VAL A 17 -16.52 -11.93 -3.50
N THR A 18 -17.71 -12.44 -3.78
CA THR A 18 -18.12 -13.82 -3.45
C THR A 18 -17.71 -14.84 -4.51
N THR A 19 -17.37 -14.37 -5.72
CA THR A 19 -16.81 -15.17 -6.81
C THR A 19 -15.40 -14.71 -7.13
N THR A 20 -14.58 -15.59 -7.70
CA THR A 20 -13.25 -15.22 -8.21
C THR A 20 -13.38 -14.14 -9.29
N TRP A 21 -13.03 -12.90 -8.94
CA TRP A 21 -12.94 -11.82 -9.92
C TRP A 21 -11.79 -12.10 -10.90
N THR A 22 -12.03 -11.81 -12.17
CA THR A 22 -11.05 -11.96 -13.25
C THR A 22 -10.93 -10.62 -13.96
N ALA A 23 -9.71 -10.12 -14.08
CA ALA A 23 -9.44 -8.87 -14.78
C ALA A 23 -9.83 -8.98 -16.27
N PRO A 24 -10.32 -7.90 -16.89
CA PRO A 24 -10.50 -7.83 -18.33
C PRO A 24 -9.19 -8.13 -19.10
N PRO A 25 -9.26 -8.71 -20.31
CA PRO A 25 -8.08 -8.93 -21.14
C PRO A 25 -7.33 -7.65 -21.55
N SER A 26 -7.90 -6.45 -21.41
CA SER A 26 -7.18 -5.18 -21.64
C SER A 26 -6.06 -4.96 -20.61
N CYS A 27 -6.30 -5.39 -19.36
CA CYS A 27 -5.34 -5.32 -18.25
C CYS A 27 -4.06 -6.07 -18.52
N ALA A 28 -4.16 -7.07 -19.38
CA ALA A 28 -3.09 -7.90 -19.86
C ALA A 28 -1.92 -7.09 -20.46
N THR A 29 -2.29 -6.06 -21.21
CA THR A 29 -1.37 -5.30 -22.06
C THR A 29 -0.88 -4.01 -21.42
N LYS A 30 -1.29 -3.74 -20.17
CA LYS A 30 -0.90 -2.51 -19.50
C LYS A 30 0.61 -2.46 -19.24
N PRO A 31 1.30 -1.38 -19.62
CA PRO A 31 2.70 -1.20 -19.28
C PRO A 31 2.87 -1.23 -17.76
N VAL A 32 3.87 -1.97 -17.27
CA VAL A 32 4.22 -1.88 -15.85
C VAL A 32 5.23 -0.79 -15.66
N THR A 33 4.87 0.17 -14.82
CA THR A 33 5.72 1.26 -14.37
C THR A 33 6.81 0.72 -13.47
N VAL A 34 8.06 0.87 -13.90
CA VAL A 34 9.21 0.62 -13.01
C VAL A 34 9.44 1.87 -12.19
N GLN A 35 9.66 1.69 -10.89
CA GLN A 35 9.92 2.78 -9.97
C GLN A 35 11.23 2.58 -9.21
N LEU A 36 11.81 3.69 -8.78
CA LEU A 36 12.91 3.66 -7.83
C LEU A 36 12.33 3.57 -6.44
N GLY A 37 12.79 2.60 -5.66
CA GLY A 37 12.38 2.42 -4.28
C GLY A 37 13.44 2.88 -3.31
N ASN A 38 13.01 3.19 -2.09
CA ASN A 38 13.93 3.35 -0.97
C ASN A 38 14.29 1.96 -0.40
N GLY A 39 15.55 1.75 -0.05
CA GLY A 39 16.00 0.52 0.63
C GLY A 39 15.54 0.41 2.09
N VAL A 40 15.09 1.52 2.69
CA VAL A 40 14.60 1.61 4.07
C VAL A 40 13.09 1.41 4.18
N ASP A 41 12.33 1.86 3.17
CA ASP A 41 10.87 1.70 3.11
C ASP A 41 10.55 0.56 2.13
N VAL A 42 10.54 -0.65 2.66
CA VAL A 42 10.45 -1.88 1.86
C VAL A 42 9.13 -1.92 1.11
N GLY A 43 9.19 -2.23 -0.17
CA GLY A 43 8.06 -2.26 -1.09
C GLY A 43 7.63 -0.91 -1.66
N ARG A 44 8.06 0.23 -1.07
CA ARG A 44 7.64 1.56 -1.54
C ARG A 44 8.51 2.10 -2.68
N GLY A 45 7.89 2.28 -3.83
CA GLY A 45 8.34 3.08 -4.96
C GLY A 45 8.08 4.57 -4.72
N GLY A 46 9.06 5.39 -5.05
CA GLY A 46 9.01 6.85 -4.85
C GLY A 46 9.22 7.64 -6.13
N TRP A 47 9.83 7.04 -7.15
CA TRP A 47 10.24 7.76 -8.36
C TRP A 47 9.98 6.97 -9.64
N GLN A 48 9.16 7.52 -10.53
CA GLN A 48 8.86 7.01 -11.87
C GLN A 48 9.88 7.52 -12.89
N GLU A 49 9.92 6.87 -14.06
CA GLU A 49 10.78 7.27 -15.19
C GLU A 49 10.35 8.60 -15.84
N ASN A 50 9.04 8.82 -15.92
CA ASN A 50 8.43 10.00 -16.51
C ASN A 50 7.55 10.73 -15.48
N CYS A 51 7.28 12.01 -15.74
CA CYS A 51 6.46 12.87 -14.88
C CYS A 51 5.00 12.92 -15.36
N THR A 52 4.61 11.99 -16.23
CA THR A 52 3.25 11.90 -16.73
C THR A 52 2.46 11.09 -15.71
N LEU A 53 1.36 11.67 -15.23
CA LEU A 53 0.38 10.91 -14.48
C LEU A 53 -0.16 9.83 -15.41
N GLU A 54 0.02 8.57 -15.05
CA GLU A 54 -0.58 7.47 -15.79
C GLU A 54 -2.10 7.57 -15.66
N ASP A 55 -2.75 7.79 -16.80
CA ASP A 55 -4.20 7.79 -16.96
C ASP A 55 -4.64 6.50 -17.68
N PRO A 56 -5.62 5.75 -17.15
CA PRO A 56 -6.24 5.92 -15.84
C PRO A 56 -5.30 5.48 -14.74
N GLY A 57 -5.34 6.23 -13.62
CA GLY A 57 -4.58 5.93 -12.41
C GLY A 57 -4.87 4.53 -11.85
N PRO A 58 -4.34 4.18 -10.67
CA PRO A 58 -4.32 2.81 -10.14
C PRO A 58 -5.67 2.18 -9.78
N TYR A 59 -6.77 2.82 -10.16
CA TYR A 59 -8.14 2.44 -9.85
C TYR A 59 -8.97 2.36 -11.13
N ASP A 60 -8.42 1.67 -12.12
CA ASP A 60 -9.08 1.41 -13.39
C ASP A 60 -9.77 0.03 -13.38
N GLU A 61 -10.26 -0.42 -14.54
CA GLU A 61 -10.94 -1.71 -14.70
C GLU A 61 -10.10 -2.95 -14.34
N CYS A 62 -8.81 -2.76 -14.03
CA CYS A 62 -7.83 -3.81 -13.72
C CYS A 62 -7.68 -4.13 -12.24
N VAL A 63 -8.49 -3.51 -11.39
CA VAL A 63 -8.71 -3.93 -10.01
C VAL A 63 -10.20 -4.27 -9.81
N PRO A 64 -10.54 -5.18 -8.87
CA PRO A 64 -11.94 -5.35 -8.43
C PRO A 64 -12.53 -3.98 -8.05
N ASP A 65 -13.83 -3.76 -8.26
CA ASP A 65 -14.54 -2.45 -8.23
C ASP A 65 -14.25 -1.52 -7.02
N VAL A 66 -13.03 -0.97 -6.92
CA VAL A 66 -12.64 0.06 -5.93
C VAL A 66 -12.84 1.45 -6.51
N GLY A 67 -12.83 1.57 -7.85
CA GLY A 67 -12.89 2.84 -8.58
C GLY A 67 -14.13 3.68 -8.26
N ILE A 68 -15.31 3.07 -8.19
CA ILE A 68 -16.56 3.79 -7.89
C ILE A 68 -16.64 4.21 -6.41
N ALA A 69 -16.16 3.37 -5.49
CA ALA A 69 -16.16 3.67 -4.06
C ALA A 69 -15.18 4.80 -3.72
N LEU A 70 -13.97 4.75 -4.28
CA LEU A 70 -12.97 5.81 -4.15
C LEU A 70 -13.45 7.10 -4.80
N LEU A 71 -13.99 7.04 -6.02
CA LEU A 71 -14.48 8.21 -6.75
C LEU A 71 -15.65 8.88 -6.00
N ASN A 72 -16.62 8.11 -5.49
CA ASN A 72 -17.73 8.65 -4.71
C ASN A 72 -17.29 9.23 -3.36
N LEU A 73 -16.30 8.59 -2.70
CA LEU A 73 -15.75 9.10 -1.46
C LEU A 73 -14.98 10.40 -1.70
N LEU A 74 -14.08 10.45 -2.68
CA LEU A 74 -13.29 11.63 -3.03
C LEU A 74 -14.16 12.80 -3.52
N LEU A 75 -15.20 12.53 -4.33
CA LEU A 75 -16.08 13.57 -4.87
C LEU A 75 -17.06 14.16 -3.84
N ASN A 76 -17.49 13.37 -2.85
CA ASN A 76 -18.45 13.84 -1.83
C ASN A 76 -17.80 14.27 -0.51
N ALA A 77 -16.48 14.08 -0.36
CA ALA A 77 -15.69 14.45 0.81
C ALA A 77 -15.44 15.96 0.90
N THR A 78 -16.45 16.75 1.25
CA THR A 78 -16.24 18.17 1.58
C THR A 78 -15.66 18.39 2.98
N ASN A 79 -15.50 17.34 3.80
CA ASN A 79 -15.01 17.47 5.17
C ASN A 79 -14.47 16.16 5.77
N ILE A 80 -13.87 15.28 4.96
CA ILE A 80 -13.18 14.14 5.56
C ILE A 80 -11.85 14.69 6.06
N SER A 81 -11.70 14.85 7.37
CA SER A 81 -10.39 14.87 8.01
C SER A 81 -9.74 13.51 7.71
N THR A 82 -9.20 13.33 6.50
CA THR A 82 -8.73 12.01 6.06
C THR A 82 -7.53 11.66 6.90
N ARG A 83 -7.76 10.80 7.89
CA ARG A 83 -6.76 9.87 8.38
C ARG A 83 -6.76 8.67 7.42
N SER A 84 -5.65 7.92 7.35
CA SER A 84 -5.41 6.85 6.37
C SER A 84 -6.66 6.10 5.89
N LEU A 85 -6.97 6.17 4.58
CA LEU A 85 -8.11 5.47 3.96
C LEU A 85 -7.65 4.09 3.46
N VAL A 86 -8.41 3.05 3.81
CA VAL A 86 -8.13 1.67 3.38
C VAL A 86 -9.39 1.08 2.77
N PHE A 87 -9.32 0.67 1.50
CA PHE A 87 -10.42 0.01 0.82
C PHE A 87 -10.24 -1.50 0.89
N TYR A 88 -11.34 -2.22 1.09
CA TYR A 88 -11.35 -3.68 1.15
C TYR A 88 -12.68 -4.22 0.66
N HIS A 89 -12.73 -5.51 0.31
CA HIS A 89 -13.97 -6.19 -0.06
C HIS A 89 -14.40 -7.15 1.06
N SER A 90 -15.68 -7.10 1.41
CA SER A 90 -16.25 -8.04 2.39
C SER A 90 -17.75 -8.26 2.11
N PRO A 91 -18.20 -9.53 1.98
CA PRO A 91 -17.40 -10.76 2.08
C PRO A 91 -16.43 -10.92 0.91
N GLY A 92 -15.21 -11.34 1.21
CA GLY A 92 -14.17 -11.67 0.22
C GLY A 92 -13.58 -13.04 0.54
N LEU A 93 -13.96 -14.06 -0.22
CA LEU A 93 -13.66 -15.46 0.12
C LEU A 93 -12.40 -15.99 -0.56
N VAL A 94 -12.02 -15.40 -1.70
CA VAL A 94 -10.93 -15.90 -2.56
C VAL A 94 -10.18 -14.74 -3.19
N CYS A 95 -8.89 -14.95 -3.44
CA CYS A 95 -8.13 -14.03 -4.27
C CYS A 95 -8.63 -14.05 -5.73
N PRO A 96 -8.46 -12.96 -6.47
CA PRO A 96 -8.65 -12.93 -7.93
C PRO A 96 -7.89 -14.04 -8.68
N SER A 97 -8.33 -14.38 -9.90
CA SER A 97 -7.84 -15.57 -10.63
C SER A 97 -6.35 -15.59 -10.99
N ALA A 98 -5.65 -14.46 -10.91
CA ALA A 98 -4.21 -14.32 -11.14
C ALA A 98 -3.42 -13.91 -9.87
N TRP A 99 -4.06 -14.01 -8.71
CA TRP A 99 -3.53 -13.53 -7.43
C TRP A 99 -3.46 -14.67 -6.43
N THR A 100 -2.44 -14.62 -5.58
CA THR A 100 -2.19 -15.58 -4.51
C THR A 100 -2.27 -14.90 -3.14
N PRO A 101 -2.69 -15.61 -2.09
CA PRO A 101 -2.60 -15.10 -0.73
C PRO A 101 -1.15 -14.75 -0.37
N ALA A 102 -0.90 -13.49 -0.03
CA ALA A 102 0.34 -12.97 0.51
C ALA A 102 0.29 -12.79 2.05
N GLY A 103 -0.88 -13.02 2.64
CA GLY A 103 -1.08 -13.11 4.08
C GLY A 103 -2.52 -13.47 4.41
N THR A 104 -2.72 -14.11 5.55
CA THR A 104 -4.03 -14.40 6.13
C THR A 104 -4.07 -13.95 7.57
N ALA A 105 -5.22 -13.48 8.01
CA ALA A 105 -5.48 -13.15 9.41
C ALA A 105 -6.79 -13.80 9.81
N ILE A 106 -6.78 -14.58 10.88
CA ILE A 106 -7.98 -15.16 11.50
C ILE A 106 -8.02 -14.64 12.93
N ARG A 107 -9.13 -14.01 13.32
CA ARG A 107 -9.35 -13.60 14.71
C ARG A 107 -10.25 -14.61 15.39
N TYR A 108 -9.71 -15.45 16.26
CA TYR A 108 -10.52 -16.43 17.00
C TYR A 108 -11.30 -15.77 18.13
N ASP A 109 -10.66 -14.85 18.86
CA ASP A 109 -11.26 -14.12 19.97
C ASP A 109 -10.67 -12.69 20.11
N ALA A 110 -10.95 -12.01 21.22
CA ALA A 110 -10.48 -10.65 21.46
C ALA A 110 -8.95 -10.51 21.43
N THR A 111 -8.21 -11.59 21.75
CA THR A 111 -6.77 -11.62 21.99
C THR A 111 -6.01 -12.65 21.16
N SER A 112 -6.70 -13.64 20.59
CA SER A 112 -6.13 -14.76 19.85
C SER A 112 -6.27 -14.58 18.34
N TYR A 113 -5.14 -14.69 17.65
CA TYR A 113 -5.05 -14.56 16.19
C TYR A 113 -4.21 -15.70 15.60
N ASP A 114 -4.57 -16.12 14.39
CA ASP A 114 -3.69 -16.88 13.48
C ASP A 114 -3.31 -15.97 12.31
N LEU A 115 -2.03 -15.62 12.24
CA LEU A 115 -1.51 -14.59 11.35
C LEU A 115 -0.42 -15.19 10.46
N SER A 116 -0.48 -14.92 9.17
CA SER A 116 0.53 -15.34 8.20
C SER A 116 0.91 -14.20 7.24
N GLY A 117 2.09 -14.34 6.63
CA GLY A 117 2.56 -13.42 5.60
C GLY A 117 2.63 -11.97 6.09
N VAL A 118 1.99 -11.05 5.36
CA VAL A 118 2.01 -9.61 5.67
C VAL A 118 1.35 -9.25 7.02
N PHE A 119 0.45 -10.09 7.52
CA PHE A 119 -0.21 -9.86 8.82
C PHE A 119 0.60 -10.39 10.01
N ALA A 120 1.60 -11.23 9.76
CA ALA A 120 2.46 -11.76 10.81
C ALA A 120 3.56 -10.75 11.19
N ASP A 121 4.64 -11.23 11.80
CA ASP A 121 5.85 -10.44 12.08
C ASP A 121 7.00 -10.87 11.14
N PRO A 122 6.94 -10.53 9.83
CA PRO A 122 7.93 -10.99 8.88
C PRO A 122 9.30 -10.35 9.13
N THR A 123 10.34 -11.11 8.84
CA THR A 123 11.72 -10.64 8.82
C THR A 123 12.00 -9.87 7.54
N LEU A 124 12.38 -8.60 7.66
CA LEU A 124 12.68 -7.72 6.54
C LEU A 124 14.18 -7.49 6.40
N THR A 125 14.68 -7.50 5.16
CA THR A 125 16.04 -7.05 4.85
C THR A 125 16.03 -5.60 4.41
N ILE A 126 16.50 -4.72 5.29
CA ILE A 126 16.62 -3.29 5.09
C ILE A 126 17.99 -2.97 4.50
N THR A 127 18.03 -2.17 3.44
CA THR A 127 19.29 -1.70 2.84
C THR A 127 19.58 -0.28 3.28
N LYS A 128 20.53 -0.12 4.22
CA LYS A 128 20.95 1.20 4.74
C LYS A 128 21.87 1.92 3.77
N THR A 129 22.75 1.19 3.08
CA THR A 129 23.68 1.69 2.06
C THR A 129 23.85 0.67 0.93
N ALA A 130 24.50 1.05 -0.17
CA ALA A 130 24.81 0.12 -1.27
C ALA A 130 25.65 -1.10 -0.81
N SER A 131 26.40 -0.97 0.29
CA SER A 131 27.26 -2.01 0.84
C SER A 131 26.81 -2.52 2.21
N SER A 132 25.65 -2.09 2.72
CA SER A 132 25.15 -2.54 4.01
C SER A 132 23.66 -2.83 4.03
N THR A 133 23.36 -4.05 4.48
CA THR A 133 22.02 -4.53 4.77
C THR A 133 21.92 -4.88 6.24
N GLU A 134 20.73 -4.72 6.80
CA GLU A 134 20.37 -5.14 8.14
C GLU A 134 19.06 -5.91 8.06
N THR A 135 18.94 -6.94 8.88
CA THR A 135 17.73 -7.74 8.96
C THR A 135 17.04 -7.42 10.28
N GLN A 136 15.75 -7.05 10.23
CA GLN A 136 14.93 -6.76 11.41
C GLN A 136 13.56 -7.41 11.25
N THR A 137 12.97 -7.86 12.35
CA THR A 137 11.55 -8.23 12.35
C THR A 137 10.69 -6.97 12.31
N LEU A 138 9.51 -7.08 11.73
CA LEU A 138 8.61 -5.96 11.55
C LEU A 138 8.21 -5.31 12.89
N SER A 139 8.10 -6.09 13.97
CA SER A 139 7.84 -5.65 15.35
C SER A 139 8.97 -4.83 15.99
N GLN A 140 10.20 -4.94 15.48
CA GLN A 140 11.35 -4.14 15.94
C GLN A 140 11.34 -2.74 15.35
N ILE A 141 10.69 -2.56 14.20
CA ILE A 141 10.62 -1.29 13.48
C ILE A 141 9.54 -0.42 14.12
N THR A 142 9.86 0.84 14.42
CA THR A 142 8.85 1.85 14.76
C THR A 142 8.35 2.48 13.47
N PRO A 143 7.14 2.16 13.00
CA PRO A 143 6.66 2.68 11.73
C PRO A 143 6.29 4.17 11.87
N TYR A 144 6.51 4.93 10.80
CA TYR A 144 6.24 6.38 10.77
C TYR A 144 4.75 6.69 10.62
N MET A 145 3.94 5.71 10.20
CA MET A 145 2.48 5.74 10.13
C MET A 145 1.97 4.34 10.50
N ASN A 146 0.70 4.23 10.89
CA ASN A 146 0.12 2.92 11.17
C ASN A 146 0.12 2.06 9.88
N PRO A 147 0.75 0.87 9.86
CA PRO A 147 0.77 0.04 8.67
C PRO A 147 -0.62 -0.46 8.28
N VAL A 148 -0.93 -0.47 6.97
CA VAL A 148 -2.24 -0.93 6.48
C VAL A 148 -2.57 -2.37 6.93
N PRO A 149 -1.63 -3.34 6.91
CA PRO A 149 -1.89 -4.68 7.46
C PRO A 149 -2.33 -4.65 8.93
N ASN A 150 -1.73 -3.76 9.74
CA ASN A 150 -2.10 -3.60 11.15
C ASN A 150 -3.49 -2.98 11.32
N MET A 151 -3.86 -2.00 10.48
CA MET A 151 -5.21 -1.43 10.46
C MET A 151 -6.27 -2.49 10.15
N VAL A 152 -6.04 -3.31 9.11
CA VAL A 152 -6.96 -4.37 8.70
C VAL A 152 -7.10 -5.43 9.79
N MET A 153 -5.98 -5.93 10.33
CA MET A 153 -5.99 -6.91 11.43
C MET A 153 -6.76 -6.38 12.65
N SER A 154 -6.60 -5.10 12.97
CA SER A 154 -7.24 -4.48 14.14
C SER A 154 -8.74 -4.28 13.97
N ALA A 155 -9.24 -4.29 12.73
CA ALA A 155 -10.65 -4.12 12.42
C ALA A 155 -11.44 -5.43 12.47
N LEU A 156 -10.78 -6.58 12.31
CA LEU A 156 -11.42 -7.90 12.33
C LEU A 156 -12.13 -8.12 13.67
N GLU A 157 -13.40 -8.50 13.67
CA GLU A 157 -14.11 -8.96 14.86
C GLU A 157 -13.85 -10.45 15.15
N PRO A 158 -14.09 -10.96 16.38
CA PRO A 158 -14.01 -12.39 16.66
C PRO A 158 -14.86 -13.21 15.67
N GLY A 159 -14.23 -14.21 15.06
CA GLY A 159 -14.82 -15.04 14.00
C GLY A 159 -14.61 -14.52 12.58
N GLU A 160 -14.06 -13.31 12.40
CA GLU A 160 -13.74 -12.78 11.08
C GLU A 160 -12.35 -13.19 10.59
N THR A 161 -12.22 -13.23 9.27
CA THR A 161 -10.99 -13.55 8.55
C THR A 161 -10.67 -12.48 7.53
N GLY A 162 -9.38 -12.18 7.36
CA GLY A 162 -8.85 -11.34 6.30
C GLY A 162 -7.87 -12.12 5.43
N ILE A 163 -7.86 -11.81 4.13
CA ILE A 163 -6.88 -12.31 3.16
C ILE A 163 -6.27 -11.11 2.47
N TRP A 164 -4.94 -11.07 2.41
CA TRP A 164 -4.22 -10.11 1.59
C TRP A 164 -3.79 -10.80 0.31
N CYS A 165 -4.31 -10.36 -0.82
CA CYS A 165 -3.99 -10.94 -2.11
C CYS A 165 -2.92 -10.10 -2.80
N CYS A 166 -1.92 -10.76 -3.38
CA CYS A 166 -1.00 -10.13 -4.31
C CYS A 166 -1.00 -10.90 -5.63
N PRO A 167 -0.68 -10.24 -6.75
CA PRO A 167 -0.42 -10.92 -8.01
C PRO A 167 0.64 -12.01 -7.86
N CYS A 168 0.54 -13.07 -8.66
CA CYS A 168 1.52 -14.15 -8.63
C CYS A 168 2.96 -13.62 -8.78
N GLY A 169 3.86 -14.02 -7.88
CA GLY A 169 5.27 -13.57 -7.89
C GLY A 169 5.53 -12.22 -7.23
N TYR A 170 4.50 -11.60 -6.64
CA TYR A 170 4.62 -10.35 -5.91
C TYR A 170 4.56 -10.55 -4.40
N THR A 171 5.25 -9.67 -3.70
CA THR A 171 5.31 -9.61 -2.25
C THR A 171 4.43 -8.48 -1.75
N ALA A 172 3.66 -8.72 -0.69
CA ALA A 172 2.90 -7.67 -0.03
C ALA A 172 3.83 -6.62 0.60
N GLN A 173 3.47 -5.35 0.48
CA GLN A 173 4.19 -4.27 1.12
C GLN A 173 3.97 -4.30 2.64
N PRO A 174 5.02 -4.33 3.47
CA PRO A 174 4.85 -4.44 4.92
C PRO A 174 4.22 -3.21 5.57
N PHE A 175 4.39 -2.02 4.99
CA PHE A 175 3.92 -0.75 5.57
C PHE A 175 2.70 -0.15 4.86
N GLY A 176 2.41 -0.58 3.63
CA GLY A 176 1.43 0.08 2.76
C GLY A 176 0.41 -0.89 2.16
N PRO A 177 -0.52 -0.37 1.33
CA PRO A 177 -1.60 -1.16 0.75
C PRO A 177 -1.19 -1.98 -0.49
N GLY A 178 0.04 -1.82 -0.98
CA GLY A 178 0.45 -2.35 -2.27
C GLY A 178 1.10 -3.73 -2.24
N CYS A 179 1.40 -4.22 -3.44
CA CYS A 179 2.28 -5.36 -3.67
C CYS A 179 3.44 -4.91 -4.56
N TYR A 180 4.61 -5.51 -4.39
CA TYR A 180 5.82 -5.15 -5.14
C TYR A 180 6.62 -6.39 -5.54
N SER A 181 7.42 -6.24 -6.60
CA SER A 181 8.51 -7.15 -6.94
C SER A 181 9.79 -6.35 -7.12
N GLU A 182 10.94 -6.94 -6.86
CA GLU A 182 12.23 -6.28 -7.14
C GLU A 182 12.65 -6.61 -8.57
N SER A 183 13.10 -5.59 -9.31
CA SER A 183 13.47 -5.69 -10.73
C SER A 183 14.89 -5.14 -10.94
N PRO A 184 15.68 -5.61 -11.92
CA PRO A 184 17.02 -5.08 -12.16
C PRO A 184 17.02 -3.59 -12.54
N ARG A 185 18.09 -2.85 -12.18
CA ARG A 185 18.31 -1.43 -12.55
C ARG A 185 18.15 -1.16 -14.05
N SER A 186 18.57 -2.10 -14.88
CA SER A 186 18.57 -1.95 -16.34
C SER A 186 17.16 -1.73 -16.91
N LEU A 187 16.11 -2.13 -16.19
CA LEU A 187 14.73 -1.89 -16.61
C LEU A 187 14.26 -0.44 -16.38
N TYR A 188 14.96 0.33 -15.55
CA TYR A 188 14.72 1.77 -15.41
C TYR A 188 15.63 2.53 -16.37
N THR A 189 15.18 2.75 -17.59
CA THR A 189 15.96 3.37 -18.67
C THR A 189 16.12 4.88 -18.53
N ALA A 190 15.30 5.55 -17.71
CA ALA A 190 15.37 6.99 -17.54
C ALA A 190 16.61 7.46 -16.75
N ASN A 191 17.12 8.62 -17.16
CA ASN A 191 18.13 9.39 -16.44
C ASN A 191 17.51 10.47 -15.53
N THR A 192 16.18 10.57 -15.52
CA THR A 192 15.36 11.45 -14.68
C THR A 192 14.57 10.62 -13.70
N ALA A 193 14.21 11.20 -12.57
CA ALA A 193 13.37 10.58 -11.55
C ALA A 193 12.20 11.53 -11.27
N CYS A 194 10.97 11.05 -11.38
CA CYS A 194 9.77 11.85 -11.20
C CYS A 194 8.98 11.37 -10.00
N SER A 195 8.65 12.27 -9.08
CA SER A 195 7.81 11.93 -7.92
C SER A 195 6.49 12.68 -8.04
N VAL A 196 5.40 11.92 -8.05
CA VAL A 196 4.04 12.45 -7.95
C VAL A 196 3.72 12.56 -6.47
N ILE A 197 3.49 13.79 -6.00
CA ILE A 197 3.12 14.05 -4.62
C ILE A 197 1.74 14.69 -4.65
N LEU A 198 0.73 13.95 -4.21
CA LEU A 198 -0.55 14.54 -3.86
C LEU A 198 -0.33 15.46 -2.68
N ARG A 199 -0.41 16.77 -2.90
CA ARG A 199 -0.26 17.73 -1.81
C ARG A 199 -1.63 18.13 -1.30
N PRO A 200 -1.84 18.06 0.01
CA PRO A 200 -2.95 18.81 0.59
C PRO A 200 -2.80 20.31 0.30
N THR A 201 -3.90 20.99 0.01
CA THR A 201 -3.94 22.46 0.10
C THR A 201 -4.14 22.93 1.53
N ALA A 202 -4.70 22.07 2.39
CA ALA A 202 -4.87 22.30 3.82
C ALA A 202 -4.60 21.01 4.59
N ALA A 203 -3.54 21.04 5.39
CA ALA A 203 -3.05 19.92 6.19
C ALA A 203 -2.78 20.33 7.62
N THR A 204 -3.28 19.53 8.55
CA THR A 204 -2.93 19.66 9.97
C THR A 204 -2.21 18.39 10.38
N LYS A 205 -1.02 18.54 10.95
CA LYS A 205 -0.32 17.43 11.60
C LYS A 205 -1.12 16.98 12.82
N VAL A 206 -1.37 15.68 12.93
CA VAL A 206 -2.10 15.08 14.04
C VAL A 206 -1.29 13.92 14.59
N ASN A 207 -1.31 13.75 15.91
CA ASN A 207 -0.72 12.56 16.52
C ASN A 207 -1.76 11.44 16.49
N VAL A 208 -1.34 10.28 15.98
CA VAL A 208 -2.16 9.07 15.97
C VAL A 208 -1.48 8.05 16.87
N THR A 209 -2.23 7.57 17.87
CA THR A 209 -1.79 6.51 18.76
C THR A 209 -2.48 5.20 18.37
N TYR A 210 -1.68 4.15 18.22
CA TYR A 210 -2.15 2.82 17.81
C TYR A 210 -1.31 1.73 18.47
N THR A 211 -1.89 0.52 18.54
CA THR A 211 -1.19 -0.67 19.01
C THR A 211 -0.57 -1.38 17.81
N TYR A 212 0.71 -1.72 17.92
CA TYR A 212 1.47 -2.37 16.88
C TYR A 212 2.34 -3.47 17.50
N HIS A 213 2.09 -4.73 17.16
CA HIS A 213 2.74 -5.90 17.78
C HIS A 213 2.83 -5.82 19.32
N GLY A 214 1.71 -5.45 19.98
CA GLY A 214 1.61 -5.33 21.43
C GLY A 214 2.24 -4.07 22.03
N ARG A 215 2.85 -3.20 21.22
CA ARG A 215 3.43 -1.92 21.65
C ARG A 215 2.49 -0.77 21.33
N THR A 216 2.41 0.22 22.22
CA THR A 216 1.75 1.50 21.90
C THR A 216 2.73 2.39 21.14
N ILE A 217 2.34 2.80 19.93
CA ILE A 217 3.09 3.73 19.08
C ILE A 217 2.28 5.02 18.96
N THR A 218 2.96 6.16 19.09
CA THR A 218 2.41 7.47 18.71
C THR A 218 3.23 7.99 17.54
N ALA A 219 2.57 8.14 16.39
CA ALA A 219 3.19 8.65 15.18
C ALA A 219 2.52 9.95 14.72
N GLU A 220 3.26 10.76 13.97
CA GLU A 220 2.71 11.93 13.29
C GLU A 220 2.05 11.47 11.99
N ASP A 221 0.76 11.76 11.86
CA ASP A 221 0.00 11.62 10.62
C ASP A 221 -0.52 12.99 10.20
N PHE A 222 -1.22 13.05 9.08
CA PHE A 222 -1.80 14.26 8.56
C PHE A 222 -3.31 14.13 8.42
N SER A 223 -4.02 15.10 8.95
CA SER A 223 -5.41 15.35 8.63
C SER A 223 -5.47 16.34 7.48
N TRP A 224 -6.02 15.91 6.35
CA TRP A 224 -6.20 16.72 5.16
C TRP A 224 -7.66 17.19 5.06
N THR A 225 -7.91 18.41 4.62
CA THR A 225 -9.29 18.92 4.39
C THR A 225 -9.52 19.36 2.93
N ALA A 226 -8.46 19.43 2.12
CA ALA A 226 -8.52 19.69 0.69
C ALA A 226 -7.22 19.21 0.01
N TRP A 227 -7.31 18.88 -1.29
CA TRP A 227 -6.20 18.35 -2.08
C TRP A 227 -5.96 19.17 -3.34
N THR A 228 -4.69 19.28 -3.73
CA THR A 228 -4.27 19.66 -5.08
C THR A 228 -3.21 18.71 -5.57
N GLU A 229 -3.29 18.31 -6.83
CA GLU A 229 -2.26 17.52 -7.47
C GLU A 229 -1.10 18.42 -7.89
N THR A 230 0.12 18.10 -7.45
CA THR A 230 1.32 18.82 -7.88
C THR A 230 2.40 17.82 -8.29
N THR A 231 2.82 17.91 -9.55
CA THR A 231 3.90 17.07 -10.09
C THR A 231 5.25 17.77 -9.92
N TYR A 232 6.24 17.07 -9.35
CA TYR A 232 7.58 17.60 -9.15
C TYR A 232 8.59 16.92 -10.09
N PRO A 233 9.03 17.58 -11.18
CA PRO A 233 10.18 17.13 -11.94
C PRO A 233 11.46 17.37 -11.14
N THR A 234 12.33 16.37 -11.00
CA THR A 234 13.68 16.56 -10.43
C THR A 234 14.77 16.02 -11.35
N THR A 235 15.86 16.77 -11.50
CA THR A 235 17.05 16.36 -12.25
C THR A 235 17.99 15.54 -11.35
N SER A 236 18.55 14.48 -11.93
CA SER A 236 19.20 13.35 -11.25
C SER A 236 20.51 13.61 -10.51
N TYR A 237 21.04 14.84 -10.50
CA TYR A 237 22.39 15.10 -9.99
C TYR A 237 22.56 14.85 -8.49
N TRP A 238 21.45 14.78 -7.73
CA TRP A 238 21.47 14.50 -6.29
C TRP A 238 21.42 13.00 -5.93
N TYR A 239 21.12 12.13 -6.89
CA TYR A 239 20.76 10.72 -6.61
C TYR A 239 21.87 9.71 -6.89
N THR A 240 22.90 10.08 -7.67
CA THR A 240 24.10 9.24 -7.86
C THR A 240 24.93 9.06 -6.59
N LYS A 241 24.74 9.91 -5.55
CA LYS A 241 25.41 9.78 -4.26
C LYS A 241 24.57 9.13 -3.15
N ARG A 242 23.27 8.87 -3.34
CA ARG A 242 22.44 8.16 -2.35
C ARG A 242 21.53 7.11 -2.98
N ARG A 243 22.00 5.85 -2.88
CA ARG A 243 21.30 4.70 -2.26
C ARG A 243 19.85 4.44 -2.74
N MET A 244 19.67 3.55 -3.71
CA MET A 244 18.33 3.00 -4.05
C MET A 244 18.40 1.51 -4.40
N ARG A 245 17.38 0.76 -3.95
CA ARG A 245 17.03 -0.56 -4.48
C ARG A 245 15.84 -0.39 -5.43
N TRP A 246 15.88 -1.16 -6.50
CA TRP A 246 14.97 -1.06 -7.63
C TRP A 246 13.69 -1.85 -7.33
N ARG A 247 12.52 -1.23 -7.48
CA ARG A 247 11.23 -1.87 -7.17
C ARG A 247 10.24 -1.66 -8.30
N GLN A 248 9.67 -2.74 -8.76
CA GLN A 248 8.45 -2.74 -9.53
C GLN A 248 7.30 -2.73 -8.50
N GLU A 249 6.81 -1.55 -8.12
CA GLU A 249 5.49 -1.47 -7.49
C GLU A 249 4.48 -1.92 -8.54
N LEU A 250 3.69 -2.94 -8.23
CA LEU A 250 2.49 -3.15 -9.03
C LEU A 250 1.41 -2.22 -8.53
N ARG A 251 1.13 -1.24 -9.40
CA ARG A 251 -0.21 -0.71 -9.53
C ARG A 251 -1.03 -1.38 -10.62
N ASN A 252 -0.51 -2.38 -11.36
CA ASN A 252 -1.30 -3.20 -12.30
C ASN A 252 -0.54 -4.45 -12.78
N ALA A 253 -0.98 -5.63 -12.35
CA ALA A 253 -0.27 -6.89 -12.57
C ALA A 253 -0.09 -7.27 -14.04
N ARG A 254 1.16 -7.60 -14.37
CA ARG A 254 1.53 -8.39 -15.55
C ARG A 254 0.87 -9.76 -15.49
N LEU A 255 0.36 -10.15 -16.66
CA LEU A 255 -0.14 -11.47 -17.07
C LEU A 255 0.78 -12.63 -16.74
#